data_AF-T1D6G8-F1
#
_entry.id   AF-T1D6G8-F1
#
_cell.length_a   1.000
_cell.length_b   1.000
_cell.length_c   1.000
_cell.angle_alpha   90.00
_cell.angle_beta   90.00
_cell.angle_gamma   90.00
#
_symmetry.space_group_name_H-M   'P 1'
#
loop_
_entity.id
_entity.type
_entity.pdbx_description
1 polymer ?
#
loop_
_entity_poly.entity_id
_entity_poly.type
_entity_poly.pdbx_seq_one_letter_code
_entity_poly.pdbx_strand_id
1 'polypeptide(L)'
;MFNVDSIRKDWVYQKEFRILAGFIPLKKKPQIEIMEKMGIKFSQEIKNRLQNSDNIEMESIKIILEIFDEVKEFVYGIHIMPMGKTELAKTILESV
;
A
#
# COMPACT_ATOMS: atom_id res chain seq x y z
N MET A 1 2.44 -0.81 2.64
CA MET A 1 3.39 0.30 2.51
C MET A 1 2.59 1.49 1.98
N PHE A 2 2.60 2.62 2.69
CA PHE A 2 1.90 3.85 2.26
C PHE A 2 2.86 5.05 2.17
N ASN A 3 4.15 4.77 2.06
CA ASN A 3 5.22 5.75 1.97
C ASN A 3 6.36 5.16 1.11
N VAL A 4 6.61 5.76 -0.05
CA VAL A 4 7.61 5.32 -1.04
C VAL A 4 9.05 5.60 -0.58
N ASP A 5 9.28 6.64 0.23
CA ASP A 5 10.62 6.98 0.73
C ASP A 5 11.21 5.87 1.60
N SER A 6 10.37 5.00 2.14
CA SER A 6 10.82 3.83 2.89
C SER A 6 11.63 2.82 2.05
N ILE A 7 11.40 2.77 0.72
CA ILE A 7 12.06 1.83 -0.20
C ILE A 7 13.18 2.48 -1.04
N ARG A 8 13.22 3.80 -1.17
CA ARG A 8 14.28 4.53 -1.89
C ARG A 8 15.54 4.68 -1.04
N LYS A 9 16.20 3.56 -0.70
CA LYS A 9 17.45 3.53 0.07
C LYS A 9 18.55 2.80 -0.68
N ASP A 10 19.80 3.24 -0.56
CA ASP A 10 20.94 2.69 -1.30
C ASP A 10 21.08 1.17 -1.19
N TRP A 11 20.87 0.60 0.01
CA TRP A 11 20.94 -0.84 0.22
C TRP A 11 19.87 -1.63 -0.57
N VAL A 12 18.74 -1.01 -0.90
CA VAL A 12 17.68 -1.64 -1.71
C VAL A 12 18.16 -1.84 -3.15
N TYR A 13 19.03 -0.98 -3.66
CA TYR A 13 19.62 -1.10 -5.00
C TYR A 13 20.76 -2.12 -5.06
N GLN A 14 21.42 -2.38 -3.94
CA GLN A 14 22.61 -3.24 -3.86
C GLN A 14 22.31 -4.65 -3.31
N LYS A 15 21.03 -4.98 -3.12
CA LYS A 15 20.61 -6.26 -2.52
C LYS A 15 20.77 -7.44 -3.49
N GLU A 16 21.10 -8.60 -2.94
CA GLU A 16 21.12 -9.88 -3.66
C GLU A 16 19.82 -10.70 -3.49
N PHE A 17 18.78 -10.09 -2.91
CA PHE A 17 17.49 -10.75 -2.65
C PHE A 17 16.30 -10.01 -3.26
N ARG A 18 15.23 -10.77 -3.52
CA ARG A 18 13.98 -10.24 -4.03
C ARG A 18 13.20 -9.54 -2.92
N ILE A 19 12.65 -8.37 -3.25
CA ILE A 19 11.73 -7.63 -2.36
C ILE A 19 10.37 -7.61 -3.04
N LEU A 20 9.32 -7.82 -2.26
CA LEU A 20 7.93 -7.64 -2.67
C LEU A 20 7.36 -6.40 -1.98
N ALA A 21 6.58 -5.60 -2.72
CA ALA A 21 5.85 -4.49 -2.14
C ALA A 21 4.62 -5.01 -1.39
N GLY A 22 4.62 -4.89 -0.06
CA GLY A 22 3.51 -5.34 0.79
C GLY A 22 2.42 -4.28 0.96
N PHE A 23 1.16 -4.62 0.66
CA PHE A 23 0.00 -3.72 0.80
C PHE A 23 -1.13 -4.34 1.63
N ILE A 24 -1.80 -3.50 2.42
CA ILE A 24 -2.98 -3.84 3.20
C ILE A 24 -4.12 -2.93 2.71
N PRO A 25 -5.06 -3.43 1.89
CA PRO A 25 -6.20 -2.66 1.44
C PRO A 25 -7.11 -2.26 2.62
N LEU A 26 -7.49 -1.00 2.68
CA LEU A 26 -8.35 -0.45 3.73
C LEU A 26 -9.82 -0.44 3.31
N LYS A 27 -10.70 -0.69 4.27
CA LYS A 27 -12.16 -0.80 4.10
C LYS A 27 -12.94 0.19 4.94
N LYS A 28 -12.35 0.65 6.05
CA LYS A 28 -12.99 1.56 6.99
C LYS A 28 -11.97 2.55 7.52
N LYS A 29 -12.38 3.82 7.65
CA LYS A 29 -11.53 4.91 8.16
C LYS A 29 -10.84 4.58 9.50
N PRO A 30 -11.49 3.90 10.47
CA PRO A 30 -10.82 3.50 11.72
C PRO A 30 -9.61 2.57 11.54
N GLN A 31 -9.49 1.86 10.41
CA GLN A 31 -8.33 1.00 10.18
C GLN A 31 -7.04 1.80 9.99
N ILE A 32 -7.11 3.07 9.59
CA ILE A 32 -5.94 3.95 9.46
C ILE A 32 -5.20 4.03 10.81
N GLU A 33 -5.92 4.30 11.89
CA GLU A 33 -5.34 4.39 13.24
C GLU A 33 -4.80 3.03 13.72
N ILE A 34 -5.49 1.93 13.41
CA ILE A 34 -5.03 0.57 13.75
C ILE A 34 -3.71 0.28 13.03
N MET A 35 -3.60 0.61 11.74
CA MET A 35 -2.38 0.43 10.97
C MET A 35 -1.23 1.28 11.52
N GLU A 36 -1.50 2.53 11.93
CA GLU A 36 -0.49 3.38 12.60
C GLU A 36 0.00 2.74 13.90
N LYS A 37 -0.90 2.19 14.72
CA LYS A 37 -0.54 1.45 15.95
C LYS A 37 0.28 0.18 15.67
N MET A 38 0.10 -0.43 14.49
CA MET A 38 0.92 -1.55 14.00
C MET A 38 2.25 -1.10 13.37
N GLY A 39 2.58 0.20 13.41
CA GLY A 39 3.84 0.74 12.92
C GLY A 39 3.82 1.13 11.43
N ILE A 40 2.68 1.07 10.76
CA ILE A 40 2.55 1.53 9.37
C ILE A 40 2.53 3.06 9.34
N LYS A 41 3.45 3.63 8.58
CA LYS A 41 3.50 5.09 8.36
C LYS A 41 2.70 5.46 7.13
N PHE A 42 1.85 6.48 7.28
CA PHE A 42 1.16 7.15 6.18
C PHE A 42 1.77 8.54 6.01
N SER A 43 1.92 9.01 4.77
CA SER A 43 2.15 10.45 4.57
C SER A 43 0.89 11.22 4.97
N GLN A 44 1.04 12.49 5.36
CA GLN A 44 -0.10 13.33 5.73
C GLN A 44 -1.11 13.45 4.58
N GLU A 45 -0.61 13.53 3.34
CA GLU A 45 -1.43 13.57 2.13
C GLU A 45 -2.29 12.31 1.97
N ILE A 46 -1.66 11.13 2.05
CA ILE A 46 -2.38 9.85 1.93
C ILE A 46 -3.42 9.71 3.05
N LYS A 47 -3.06 10.11 4.28
CA LYS A 47 -3.99 10.10 5.42
C LYS A 47 -5.21 10.98 5.17
N ASN A 48 -4.99 12.20 4.68
CA ASN A 48 -6.07 13.14 4.36
C ASN A 48 -6.97 12.59 3.24
N ARG A 49 -6.41 12.00 2.19
CA ARG A 49 -7.17 11.37 1.09
C ARG A 49 -8.07 10.26 1.62
N LEU A 50 -7.53 9.35 2.42
CA LEU A 50 -8.28 8.23 2.99
C LEU A 50 -9.37 8.68 3.98
N GLN A 51 -9.08 9.67 4.82
CA GLN A 51 -10.04 10.19 5.82
C GLN A 51 -11.18 10.98 5.18
N ASN A 52 -10.94 11.68 4.08
CA ASN A 52 -11.96 12.49 3.40
C ASN A 52 -12.66 11.76 2.26
N SER A 53 -12.22 10.56 1.89
CA SER A 53 -12.89 9.78 0.85
C SER A 53 -14.30 9.35 1.25
N ASP A 54 -15.23 9.42 0.29
CA ASP A 54 -16.58 8.85 0.37
C ASP A 54 -16.57 7.33 0.25
N ASN A 55 -15.60 6.78 -0.48
CA ASN A 55 -15.40 5.35 -0.66
C ASN A 55 -13.93 4.99 -0.40
N ILE A 56 -13.64 4.67 0.86
CA ILE A 56 -12.29 4.32 1.30
C ILE A 56 -11.74 3.06 0.62
N GLU A 57 -12.59 2.11 0.24
CA GLU A 57 -12.14 0.89 -0.45
C GLU A 57 -11.54 1.23 -1.81
N MET A 58 -12.25 2.04 -2.61
CA MET A 58 -11.77 2.48 -3.92
C MET A 58 -10.55 3.40 -3.79
N GLU A 59 -10.57 4.34 -2.86
CA GLU A 59 -9.42 5.24 -2.66
C GLU A 59 -8.19 4.47 -2.17
N SER A 60 -8.36 3.47 -1.32
CA SER A 60 -7.27 2.60 -0.89
C SER A 60 -6.68 1.80 -2.04
N ILE A 61 -7.51 1.27 -2.96
CA ILE A 61 -7.02 0.58 -4.16
C ILE A 61 -6.21 1.55 -5.02
N LYS A 62 -6.77 2.74 -5.28
CA LYS A 62 -6.11 3.77 -6.10
C LYS A 62 -4.73 4.13 -5.56
N ILE A 63 -4.63 4.40 -4.26
CA ILE A 63 -3.36 4.70 -3.59
C ILE A 63 -2.37 3.53 -3.70
N ILE A 64 -2.84 2.28 -3.54
CA ILE A 64 -1.97 1.11 -3.69
C ILE A 64 -1.41 1.02 -5.11
N LEU A 65 -2.24 1.25 -6.13
CA LEU A 65 -1.80 1.22 -7.53
C LEU A 65 -0.83 2.36 -7.85
N GLU A 66 -1.11 3.58 -7.39
CA GLU A 66 -0.21 4.74 -7.52
C GLU A 66 1.16 4.44 -6.91
N ILE A 67 1.18 3.94 -5.67
CA ILE A 67 2.44 3.59 -4.98
C ILE A 67 3.15 2.43 -5.68
N PHE A 68 2.41 1.43 -6.17
CA PHE A 68 3.00 0.31 -6.89
C PHE A 68 3.66 0.79 -8.18
N ASP A 69 3.01 1.68 -8.94
CA ASP A 69 3.57 2.25 -10.17
C ASP A 69 4.90 2.99 -9.91
N GLU A 70 5.01 3.68 -8.78
CA GLU A 70 6.24 4.36 -8.37
C GLU A 70 7.39 3.42 -7.97
N VAL A 71 7.08 2.19 -7.53
CA VAL A 71 8.07 1.28 -6.94
C VAL A 71 8.30 0.00 -7.74
N LYS A 72 7.50 -0.26 -8.78
CA LYS A 72 7.54 -1.50 -9.58
C LYS A 72 8.91 -1.81 -10.15
N GLU A 73 9.72 -0.79 -10.48
CA GLU A 73 11.08 -0.96 -10.98
C GLU A 73 12.07 -1.46 -9.91
N PHE A 74 11.73 -1.33 -8.61
CA PHE A 74 12.60 -1.71 -7.48
C PHE A 74 12.16 -3.01 -6.78
N VAL A 75 10.98 -3.52 -7.12
CA VAL A 75 10.38 -4.71 -6.49
C VAL A 75 10.12 -5.80 -7.51
N TYR A 76 10.09 -7.05 -7.06
CA TYR A 76 9.87 -8.24 -7.91
C TYR A 76 8.41 -8.67 -7.97
N GLY A 77 7.52 -7.92 -7.32
CA GLY A 77 6.10 -8.22 -7.27
C GLY A 77 5.41 -7.58 -6.08
N ILE A 78 4.14 -7.93 -5.94
CA ILE A 78 3.24 -7.40 -4.92
C ILE A 78 2.85 -8.50 -3.93
N HIS A 79 2.79 -8.16 -2.64
CA HIS A 79 2.20 -9.00 -1.61
C HIS A 79 0.96 -8.29 -1.04
N ILE A 80 -0.21 -8.86 -1.24
CA ILE A 80 -1.48 -8.29 -0.76
C ILE A 80 -1.94 -9.05 0.48
N MET A 81 -2.22 -8.31 1.55
CA MET A 81 -2.71 -8.83 2.83
C MET A 81 -4.13 -8.31 3.08
N PRO A 82 -5.17 -8.93 2.48
CA PRO A 82 -6.54 -8.50 2.70
C PRO A 82 -7.02 -8.86 4.11
N MET A 83 -7.51 -7.88 4.87
CA MET A 83 -8.16 -8.16 6.15
C MET A 83 -9.60 -8.66 5.90
N GLY A 84 -9.78 -9.99 5.84
CA GLY A 84 -11.07 -10.68 5.74
C GLY A 84 -11.54 -10.93 4.31
N LYS A 85 -12.11 -9.92 3.64
CA LYS A 85 -12.64 -10.06 2.26
C LYS A 85 -11.54 -9.99 1.19
N THR A 86 -11.53 -10.98 0.30
CA THR A 86 -10.58 -11.21 -0.80
C THR A 86 -10.89 -10.41 -2.08
N GLU A 87 -12.10 -9.88 -2.25
CA GLU A 87 -12.49 -9.16 -3.49
C GLU A 87 -11.63 -7.92 -3.79
N LEU A 88 -11.17 -7.20 -2.76
CA LEU A 88 -10.23 -6.09 -2.97
C LEU A 88 -8.88 -6.59 -3.48
N ALA A 89 -8.41 -7.73 -2.96
CA ALA A 89 -7.17 -8.33 -3.44
C ALA A 89 -7.31 -8.77 -4.90
N LYS A 90 -8.45 -9.36 -5.28
CA LYS A 90 -8.78 -9.69 -6.67
C LYS A 90 -8.74 -8.44 -7.55
N THR A 91 -9.45 -7.38 -7.16
CA THR A 91 -9.52 -6.12 -7.92
C THR A 91 -8.13 -5.52 -8.15
N ILE A 92 -7.27 -5.52 -7.12
CA ILE A 92 -5.89 -5.04 -7.25
C ILE A 92 -5.09 -5.94 -8.20
N LEU A 93 -5.17 -7.27 -8.05
CA LEU A 93 -4.43 -8.22 -8.89
C LEU A 93 -4.84 -8.16 -10.37
N GLU A 94 -6.11 -7.85 -10.66
CA GLU A 94 -6.60 -7.66 -12.02
C GLU A 94 -6.21 -6.29 -12.62
N SER A 95 -5.67 -5.37 -11.80
CA SER A 95 -5.32 -4.00 -12.19
C SER A 95 -3.81 -3.74 -12.29
N VAL A 96 -2.96 -4.71 -11.94
CA VAL A 96 -1.48 -4.60 -11.95
C VAL A 96 -0.84 -5.28 -13.14
#